data_AF-A0A6N6ZJ15-F1
#
_entry.id   AF-A0A6N6ZJ15-F1
#
_cell.length_a   1.000
_cell.length_b   1.000
_cell.length_c   1.000
_cell.angle_alpha   90.00
_cell.angle_beta   90.00
_cell.angle_gamma   90.00
#
_symmetry.space_group_name_H-M   'P 1'
#
loop_
_entity.id
_entity.type
_entity.pdbx_description
1 polymer ?
#
loop_
_entity_poly.entity_id
_entity_poly.type
_entity_poly.pdbx_seq_one_letter_code
_entity_poly.pdbx_strand_id
1 'polypeptide(L)'
;MLNYLGKSQYTADPLFDGMLDDFRIYNYVLAPTEVSVLAGTSLTAAQWRQAYFGTSADTGDAADTADPDGDRVVNKLERAFGGEPTLYEPDLQPTVEVAASNLHIHYRKSKALTDTTIAIEEADAPSANWSLAVGSTQVLSDHGSYEVVRFSHAIDTNAPLFLRVAVE
;
A
#
# COMPACT_ATOMS: atom_id res chain seq x y z
N MET A 1 3.64 13.01 38.28
CA MET A 1 2.85 11.76 38.31
C MET A 1 3.38 10.87 37.21
N LEU A 2 3.72 9.61 37.51
CA LEU A 2 4.28 8.66 36.55
C LEU A 2 3.22 7.61 36.22
N ASN A 3 3.08 7.25 34.93
CA ASN A 3 2.20 6.17 34.47
C ASN A 3 3.05 4.92 34.27
N TYR A 4 2.61 3.79 34.81
CA TYR A 4 3.29 2.50 34.70
C TYR A 4 2.36 1.48 34.04
N LEU A 5 2.94 0.60 33.23
CA LEU A 5 2.20 -0.55 32.73
C LEU A 5 1.86 -1.49 33.89
N GLY A 6 0.62 -1.96 33.92
CA GLY A 6 0.14 -2.87 34.97
C GLY A 6 -0.11 -2.24 36.34
N LYS A 7 -0.13 -0.90 36.45
CA LYS A 7 -0.46 -0.20 37.70
C LYS A 7 -1.50 0.91 37.46
N SER A 8 -2.59 0.86 38.22
CA SER A 8 -3.61 1.92 38.22
C SER A 8 -3.10 3.22 38.83
N GLN A 9 -3.75 4.33 38.47
CA GLN A 9 -3.56 5.62 39.13
C GLN A 9 -4.29 5.70 40.48
N TYR A 10 -5.24 4.81 40.75
CA TYR A 10 -5.95 4.73 42.03
C TYR A 10 -5.24 3.76 42.97
N THR A 11 -4.82 4.25 44.13
CA THR A 11 -3.97 3.49 45.07
C THR A 11 -4.66 2.28 45.71
N ALA A 12 -5.98 2.16 45.60
CA ALA A 12 -6.74 1.02 46.09
C ALA A 12 -6.75 -0.17 45.11
N ASP A 13 -6.43 0.05 43.84
CA ASP A 13 -6.48 -1.00 42.83
C ASP A 13 -5.24 -1.92 42.93
N PRO A 14 -5.39 -3.23 42.75
CA PRO A 14 -4.26 -4.15 42.70
C PRO A 14 -3.42 -3.93 41.43
N LEU A 15 -2.20 -4.46 41.43
CA LEU A 15 -1.40 -4.56 40.21
C LEU A 15 -2.05 -5.55 39.24
N PHE A 16 -1.84 -5.32 37.94
CA PHE A 16 -2.21 -6.28 36.91
C PHE A 16 -1.47 -7.60 37.14
N ASP A 17 -2.24 -8.69 37.28
CA ASP A 17 -1.73 -10.05 37.48
C ASP A 17 -1.92 -10.86 36.19
N GLY A 18 -1.00 -10.64 35.24
CA GLY A 18 -1.03 -11.27 33.93
C GLY A 18 0.22 -10.98 33.12
N MET A 19 0.26 -11.48 31.89
CA MET A 19 1.35 -11.23 30.94
C MET A 19 0.93 -10.14 29.96
N LEU A 20 1.81 -9.16 29.75
CA LEU A 20 1.70 -8.19 28.67
C LEU A 20 2.71 -8.57 27.59
N ASP A 21 2.25 -8.65 26.35
CA ASP A 21 3.08 -8.86 25.18
C ASP A 21 2.77 -7.80 24.13
N ASP A 22 3.70 -7.57 23.22
CA ASP A 22 3.57 -6.73 22.03
C ASP A 22 3.06 -5.30 22.28
N PHE A 23 3.45 -4.70 23.42
CA PHE A 23 3.08 -3.33 23.76
C PHE A 23 3.82 -2.33 22.86
N ARG A 24 3.07 -1.52 22.11
CA ARG A 24 3.59 -0.50 21.20
C ARG A 24 2.92 0.85 21.48
N ILE A 25 3.69 1.93 21.37
CA ILE A 25 3.18 3.32 21.40
C ILE A 25 3.63 3.99 20.10
N TYR A 26 2.69 4.66 19.44
CA TYR A 26 2.94 5.44 18.23
C TYR A 26 2.72 6.92 18.54
N ASN A 27 3.52 7.78 17.90
CA ASN A 27 3.38 9.24 17.97
C ASN A 27 2.51 9.80 16.83
N TYR A 28 1.73 8.93 16.19
CA TYR A 28 0.79 9.25 15.10
C TYR A 28 -0.42 8.31 15.17
N VAL A 29 -1.47 8.64 14.42
CA VAL A 29 -2.65 7.79 14.27
C VAL A 29 -2.33 6.73 13.23
N LEU A 30 -2.44 5.45 13.61
CA LEU A 30 -2.24 4.36 12.68
C LEU A 30 -3.37 4.31 11.64
N ALA A 31 -3.00 4.19 10.38
CA ALA A 31 -3.96 3.95 9.30
C ALA A 31 -4.57 2.54 9.42
N PRO A 32 -5.81 2.32 8.93
CA PRO A 32 -6.43 0.99 8.86
C PRO A 32 -5.53 -0.11 8.28
N THR A 33 -4.76 0.21 7.24
CA THR A 33 -3.80 -0.72 6.62
C THR A 33 -2.68 -1.11 7.58
N GLU A 34 -2.09 -0.15 8.29
CA GLU A 34 -1.05 -0.40 9.30
C GLU A 34 -1.58 -1.26 10.46
N VAL A 35 -2.78 -0.94 10.96
CA VAL A 35 -3.44 -1.76 11.98
C VAL A 35 -3.63 -3.19 11.49
N SER A 36 -4.06 -3.38 10.24
CA SER A 36 -4.27 -4.72 9.67
C SER A 36 -2.97 -5.53 9.61
N VAL A 37 -1.86 -4.90 9.20
CA VAL A 37 -0.54 -5.53 9.14
C VAL A 37 -0.04 -5.89 10.53
N LEU A 38 -0.18 -4.98 11.51
CA LEU A 38 0.20 -5.23 12.91
C LEU A 38 -0.61 -6.36 13.54
N ALA A 39 -1.89 -6.50 13.16
CA ALA A 39 -2.75 -7.59 13.60
C ALA A 39 -2.49 -8.91 12.86
N GLY A 40 -1.58 -8.93 11.86
CA GLY A 40 -1.34 -10.12 11.03
C GLY A 40 -2.52 -10.48 10.12
N THR A 41 -3.31 -9.47 9.74
CA THR A 41 -4.51 -9.59 8.91
C THR A 41 -4.35 -8.80 7.62
N SER A 42 -5.34 -8.93 6.74
CA SER A 42 -5.38 -8.24 5.46
C SER A 42 -6.77 -7.68 5.21
N LEU A 43 -6.85 -6.59 4.47
CA LEU A 43 -8.11 -5.93 4.17
C LEU A 43 -8.49 -6.24 2.72
N THR A 44 -9.62 -6.93 2.53
CA THR A 44 -10.25 -6.98 1.21
C THR A 44 -10.66 -5.58 0.77
N ALA A 45 -10.88 -5.37 -0.53
CA ALA A 45 -11.39 -4.08 -1.04
C ALA A 45 -12.64 -3.58 -0.27
N ALA A 46 -13.58 -4.48 0.04
CA ALA A 46 -14.80 -4.15 0.78
C ALA A 46 -14.53 -3.73 2.24
N GLN A 47 -13.59 -4.40 2.93
CA GLN A 47 -13.21 -4.04 4.30
C GLN A 47 -12.42 -2.73 4.34
N TRP A 48 -11.56 -2.50 3.36
CA TRP A 48 -10.83 -1.25 3.22
C TRP A 48 -11.80 -0.08 3.00
N ARG A 49 -12.77 -0.21 2.09
CA ARG A 49 -13.82 0.81 1.91
C ARG A 49 -14.63 1.03 3.19
N GLN A 50 -14.96 -0.05 3.90
CA GLN A 50 -15.69 0.06 5.17
C GLN A 50 -14.90 0.85 6.23
N ALA A 51 -13.57 0.68 6.25
CA ALA A 51 -12.70 1.36 7.20
C ALA A 51 -12.56 2.87 6.90
N TYR A 52 -12.42 3.26 5.64
CA TYR A 52 -12.21 4.66 5.26
C TYR A 52 -13.50 5.45 4.99
N PHE A 53 -14.53 4.80 4.44
CA PHE A 53 -15.74 5.47 3.96
C PHE A 53 -17.03 5.00 4.66
N GLY A 54 -16.95 4.02 5.55
CA GLY A 54 -18.12 3.51 6.26
C GLY A 54 -19.07 2.65 5.41
N THR A 55 -18.68 2.26 4.20
CA THR A 55 -19.45 1.42 3.28
C THR A 55 -18.58 0.35 2.65
N SER A 56 -19.13 -0.84 2.38
CA SER A 56 -18.44 -1.88 1.61
C SER A 56 -18.64 -1.78 0.10
N ALA A 57 -19.58 -0.94 -0.34
CA ALA A 57 -19.96 -0.80 -1.73
C ALA A 57 -18.93 0.01 -2.54
N ASP A 58 -18.68 -0.43 -3.77
CA ASP A 58 -17.83 0.25 -4.75
C ASP A 58 -18.60 1.42 -5.41
N THR A 59 -18.74 2.53 -4.69
CA THR A 59 -19.59 3.65 -5.12
C THR A 59 -19.16 4.97 -4.48
N GLY A 60 -19.52 6.09 -5.13
CA GLY A 60 -19.18 7.44 -4.65
C GLY A 60 -17.69 7.58 -4.40
N ASP A 61 -17.33 8.25 -3.29
CA ASP A 61 -15.94 8.45 -2.88
C ASP A 61 -15.22 7.14 -2.52
N ALA A 62 -15.96 6.05 -2.27
CA ALA A 62 -15.39 4.73 -2.00
C ALA A 62 -15.11 3.90 -3.28
N ALA A 63 -15.48 4.41 -4.46
CA ALA A 63 -15.32 3.67 -5.71
C ALA A 63 -13.83 3.46 -6.04
N ASP A 64 -13.46 2.32 -6.64
CA ASP A 64 -12.08 1.98 -7.01
C ASP A 64 -11.42 3.03 -7.93
N THR A 65 -12.24 3.72 -8.74
CA THR A 65 -11.80 4.78 -9.66
C THR A 65 -11.96 6.19 -9.09
N ALA A 66 -12.44 6.35 -7.86
CA ALA A 66 -12.54 7.65 -7.21
C ALA A 66 -11.17 8.09 -6.67
N ASP A 67 -10.98 9.41 -6.64
CA ASP A 67 -9.82 10.13 -6.10
C ASP A 67 -10.39 11.22 -5.16
N PRO A 68 -10.71 10.87 -3.89
CA PRO A 68 -11.44 11.75 -2.99
C PRO A 68 -10.61 12.94 -2.45
N ASP A 69 -9.30 12.77 -2.32
CA ASP A 69 -8.36 13.79 -1.83
C ASP A 69 -7.73 14.62 -2.94
N GLY A 70 -7.87 14.19 -4.20
CA GLY A 70 -7.47 14.94 -5.39
C GLY A 70 -5.98 14.91 -5.69
N ASP A 71 -5.26 13.89 -5.20
CA ASP A 71 -3.82 13.74 -5.40
C ASP A 71 -3.43 12.98 -6.68
N ARG A 72 -4.46 12.55 -7.44
CA ARG A 72 -4.40 11.77 -8.69
C ARG A 72 -4.11 10.30 -8.50
N VAL A 73 -4.25 9.77 -7.30
CA VAL A 73 -4.15 8.36 -7.00
C VAL A 73 -5.55 7.85 -6.63
N VAL A 74 -6.09 6.99 -7.48
CA VAL A 74 -7.43 6.44 -7.25
C VAL A 74 -7.40 5.40 -6.13
N ASN A 75 -8.53 5.19 -5.45
CA ASN A 75 -8.68 4.23 -4.35
C ASN A 75 -8.09 2.84 -4.61
N LYS A 76 -8.20 2.33 -5.85
CA LYS A 76 -7.60 1.03 -6.21
C LYS A 76 -6.06 1.05 -6.08
N LEU A 77 -5.43 2.15 -6.47
CA LEU A 77 -3.99 2.35 -6.35
C LEU A 77 -3.60 2.67 -4.91
N GLU A 78 -4.37 3.50 -4.21
CA GLU A 78 -4.19 3.79 -2.77
C GLU A 78 -4.07 2.50 -1.95
N ARG A 79 -5.05 1.59 -2.13
CA ARG A 79 -5.05 0.29 -1.45
C ARG A 79 -3.81 -0.54 -1.82
N ALA A 80 -3.42 -0.53 -3.10
CA ALA A 80 -2.30 -1.32 -3.57
C ALA A 80 -0.95 -0.79 -3.07
N PHE A 81 -0.81 0.54 -2.95
CA PHE A 81 0.43 1.22 -2.59
C PHE A 81 0.53 1.54 -1.11
N GLY A 82 -0.57 1.36 -0.36
CA GLY A 82 -0.62 1.48 1.10
C GLY A 82 -0.80 2.92 1.58
N GLY A 83 -1.36 3.79 0.74
CA GLY A 83 -1.72 5.16 1.11
C GLY A 83 -3.07 5.28 1.78
N GLU A 84 -3.45 6.51 2.10
CA GLU A 84 -4.72 6.86 2.70
C GLU A 84 -5.59 7.71 1.75
N PRO A 85 -6.78 7.24 1.34
CA PRO A 85 -7.59 7.85 0.27
C PRO A 85 -8.33 9.15 0.67
N THR A 86 -7.93 9.72 1.79
CA THR A 86 -8.47 10.98 2.33
C THR A 86 -7.34 11.96 2.64
N LEU A 87 -6.09 11.60 2.33
CA LEU A 87 -4.89 12.38 2.58
C LEU A 87 -4.18 12.60 1.25
N TYR A 88 -3.86 13.86 0.96
CA TYR A 88 -3.17 14.22 -0.28
C TYR A 88 -1.73 13.71 -0.28
N GLU A 89 -1.44 12.63 -1.01
CA GLU A 89 -0.17 11.89 -1.03
C GLU A 89 0.34 11.64 -2.48
N PRO A 90 0.59 12.68 -3.28
CA PRO A 90 0.89 12.54 -4.72
C PRO A 90 2.16 11.73 -5.02
N ASP A 91 3.06 11.60 -4.04
CA ASP A 91 4.30 10.81 -4.11
C ASP A 91 4.05 9.29 -4.01
N LEU A 92 2.79 8.84 -3.89
CA LEU A 92 2.40 7.42 -4.02
C LEU A 92 2.43 6.93 -5.46
N GLN A 93 2.38 7.83 -6.44
CA GLN A 93 2.42 7.48 -7.85
C GLN A 93 3.73 6.73 -8.20
N PRO A 94 3.67 5.66 -9.00
CA PRO A 94 4.87 5.00 -9.49
C PRO A 94 5.77 5.97 -10.25
N THR A 95 7.08 5.87 -10.01
CA THR A 95 8.08 6.66 -10.71
C THR A 95 8.89 5.79 -11.67
N VAL A 96 9.41 6.41 -12.73
CA VAL A 96 10.18 5.72 -13.76
C VAL A 96 11.58 6.31 -13.83
N GLU A 97 12.59 5.45 -13.93
CA GLU A 97 13.99 5.82 -14.10
C GLU A 97 14.61 5.00 -15.24
N VAL A 98 15.46 5.61 -16.06
CA VAL A 98 16.30 4.88 -17.02
C VAL A 98 17.73 4.87 -16.49
N ALA A 99 18.28 3.67 -16.28
CA ALA A 99 19.65 3.51 -15.80
C ALA A 99 20.36 2.39 -16.58
N ALA A 100 21.56 2.71 -17.08
CA ALA A 100 22.31 1.84 -17.99
C ALA A 100 21.45 1.38 -19.18
N SER A 101 21.24 0.06 -19.32
CA SER A 101 20.44 -0.56 -20.38
C SER A 101 19.04 -1.00 -19.89
N ASN A 102 18.56 -0.48 -18.76
CA ASN A 102 17.27 -0.86 -18.18
C ASN A 102 16.38 0.35 -17.95
N LEU A 103 15.06 0.11 -18.07
CA LEU A 103 14.01 0.96 -17.53
C LEU A 103 13.58 0.37 -16.19
N HIS A 104 13.52 1.21 -15.17
CA HIS A 104 13.12 0.89 -13.82
C HIS A 104 11.78 1.54 -13.49
N ILE A 105 10.85 0.77 -12.92
CA ILE A 105 9.61 1.29 -12.32
C ILE A 105 9.73 1.10 -10.82
N HIS A 106 9.64 2.19 -10.08
CA HIS A 106 9.59 2.20 -8.62
C HIS A 106 8.15 2.42 -8.17
N TYR A 107 7.64 1.53 -7.32
CA TYR A 107 6.29 1.62 -6.77
C TYR A 107 6.28 1.10 -5.34
N ARG A 108 5.29 1.53 -4.55
CA ARG A 108 5.05 0.93 -3.23
C ARG A 108 4.17 -0.30 -3.37
N LYS A 109 4.31 -1.26 -2.48
CA LYS A 109 3.43 -2.42 -2.37
C LYS A 109 2.97 -2.54 -0.93
N SER A 110 1.69 -2.33 -0.70
CA SER A 110 1.06 -2.57 0.60
C SER A 110 1.20 -4.05 0.98
N LYS A 111 1.60 -4.31 2.22
CA LYS A 111 1.64 -5.66 2.78
C LYS A 111 0.25 -6.14 3.23
N ALA A 112 -0.70 -5.23 3.36
CA ALA A 112 -2.11 -5.56 3.60
C ALA A 112 -2.82 -6.07 2.33
N LEU A 113 -2.19 -5.92 1.16
CA LEU A 113 -2.74 -6.33 -0.14
C LEU A 113 -2.53 -7.83 -0.38
N THR A 114 -3.56 -8.63 -0.12
CA THR A 114 -3.50 -10.10 -0.29
C THR A 114 -4.58 -10.68 -1.19
N ASP A 115 -5.62 -9.89 -1.49
CA ASP A 115 -6.75 -10.30 -2.34
C ASP A 115 -6.53 -9.98 -3.83
N THR A 116 -5.46 -9.25 -4.15
CA THR A 116 -5.06 -8.80 -5.48
C THR A 116 -3.54 -8.71 -5.55
N THR A 117 -2.98 -8.62 -6.75
CA THR A 117 -1.54 -8.46 -6.96
C THR A 117 -1.22 -7.19 -7.75
N ILE A 118 0.00 -6.70 -7.59
CA ILE A 118 0.56 -5.68 -8.48
C ILE A 118 1.39 -6.41 -9.54
N ALA A 119 1.00 -6.25 -10.80
CA ALA A 119 1.73 -6.74 -11.96
C ALA A 119 2.30 -5.57 -12.77
N ILE A 120 3.44 -5.79 -13.41
CA ILE A 120 3.89 -4.91 -14.48
C ILE A 120 3.53 -5.58 -15.78
N GLU A 121 2.79 -4.88 -16.63
CA GLU A 121 2.38 -5.40 -17.93
C GLU A 121 3.04 -4.59 -19.05
N GLU A 122 3.25 -5.25 -20.18
CA GLU A 122 3.82 -4.68 -21.39
C GLU A 122 2.91 -4.86 -22.61
N ALA A 123 3.04 -3.96 -23.57
CA ALA A 123 2.34 -4.01 -24.85
C ALA A 123 3.10 -3.23 -25.95
N ASP A 124 2.97 -3.67 -27.20
CA ASP A 124 3.57 -2.98 -28.37
C ASP A 124 2.84 -1.66 -28.71
N ALA A 125 1.61 -1.48 -28.21
CA ALA A 125 0.85 -0.25 -28.33
C ALA A 125 -0.14 -0.11 -27.16
N PRO A 126 -0.54 1.11 -26.75
CA PRO A 126 -1.49 1.31 -25.66
C PRO A 126 -2.86 0.66 -25.90
N SER A 127 -3.24 0.52 -27.17
CA SER A 127 -4.49 -0.11 -27.61
C SER A 127 -4.37 -1.62 -27.86
N ALA A 128 -3.19 -2.20 -27.71
CA ALA A 128 -2.97 -3.63 -27.90
C ALA A 128 -3.37 -4.44 -26.65
N ASN A 129 -3.29 -5.76 -26.77
CA ASN A 129 -3.41 -6.64 -25.61
C ASN A 129 -2.17 -6.49 -24.74
N TRP A 130 -2.39 -6.36 -23.44
CA TRP A 130 -1.34 -6.29 -22.44
C TRP A 130 -1.04 -7.70 -21.93
N SER A 131 0.24 -7.97 -21.67
CA SER A 131 0.70 -9.22 -21.06
C SER A 131 1.71 -8.93 -19.96
N LEU A 132 1.94 -9.89 -19.06
CA LEU A 132 2.92 -9.75 -17.99
C LEU A 132 4.30 -9.41 -18.58
N ALA A 133 4.91 -8.34 -18.06
CA ALA A 133 6.18 -7.85 -18.54
C ALA A 133 7.33 -8.79 -18.17
N VAL A 134 8.30 -8.94 -19.08
CA VAL A 134 9.47 -9.79 -18.84
C VAL A 134 10.58 -8.97 -18.19
N GLY A 135 10.83 -9.21 -16.90
CA GLY A 135 11.84 -8.45 -16.17
C GLY A 135 12.23 -9.07 -14.84
N SER A 136 12.81 -8.25 -13.97
CA SER A 136 13.19 -8.64 -12.61
C SER A 136 12.66 -7.66 -11.58
N THR A 137 12.24 -8.19 -10.44
CA THR A 137 11.67 -7.42 -9.33
C THR A 137 12.60 -7.50 -8.11
N GLN A 138 12.81 -6.37 -7.44
CA GLN A 138 13.58 -6.28 -6.22
C GLN A 138 12.87 -5.39 -5.20
N VAL A 139 12.79 -5.84 -3.95
CA VAL A 139 12.41 -4.99 -2.81
C VAL A 139 13.62 -4.13 -2.44
N LEU A 140 13.45 -2.81 -2.47
CA LEU A 140 14.49 -1.84 -2.13
C LEU A 140 14.48 -1.48 -0.64
N SER A 141 13.31 -1.35 -0.05
CA SER A 141 13.13 -1.04 1.37
C SER A 141 11.81 -1.58 1.91
N ASP A 142 11.76 -1.76 3.23
CA ASP A 142 10.60 -2.21 3.99
C ASP A 142 10.27 -1.14 5.05
N HIS A 143 9.03 -0.65 5.02
CA HIS A 143 8.52 0.41 5.90
C HIS A 143 7.51 -0.12 6.93
N GLY A 144 7.48 -1.44 7.16
CA GLY A 144 6.56 -2.09 8.08
C GLY A 144 5.22 -2.44 7.43
N SER A 145 4.47 -1.43 6.96
CA SER A 145 3.15 -1.60 6.32
C SER A 145 3.20 -1.73 4.80
N TYR A 146 4.25 -1.24 4.16
CA TYR A 146 4.48 -1.37 2.72
C TYR A 146 5.97 -1.59 2.40
N GLU A 147 6.21 -2.10 1.20
CA GLU A 147 7.55 -2.28 0.61
C GLU A 147 7.73 -1.29 -0.54
N VAL A 148 8.93 -0.74 -0.73
CA VAL A 148 9.29 -0.05 -1.97
C VAL A 148 9.91 -1.07 -2.91
N VAL A 149 9.34 -1.21 -4.09
CA VAL A 149 9.68 -2.24 -5.06
C VAL A 149 10.19 -1.58 -6.34
N ARG A 150 11.24 -2.17 -6.92
CA ARG A 150 11.74 -1.83 -8.25
C ARG A 150 11.54 -2.99 -9.20
N PHE A 151 10.79 -2.76 -10.28
CA PHE A 151 10.81 -3.61 -11.46
C PHE A 151 11.85 -3.10 -12.46
N SER A 152 12.58 -4.01 -13.12
CA SER A 152 13.60 -3.69 -14.12
C SER A 152 13.33 -4.46 -15.41
N HIS A 153 13.19 -3.71 -16.50
CA HIS A 153 13.03 -4.23 -17.86
C HIS A 153 14.21 -3.80 -18.73
N ALA A 154 14.76 -4.70 -19.53
CA ALA A 154 15.84 -4.37 -20.46
C ALA A 154 15.31 -3.46 -21.58
N ILE A 155 16.06 -2.42 -21.93
CA ILE A 155 15.71 -1.56 -23.06
C ILE A 155 16.21 -2.23 -24.33
N ASP A 156 15.27 -2.65 -25.18
CA ASP A 156 15.56 -2.96 -26.58
C ASP A 156 15.27 -1.72 -27.45
N THR A 157 16.14 -1.44 -28.41
CA THR A 157 16.02 -0.31 -29.34
C THR A 157 15.29 -0.65 -30.64
N ASN A 158 14.88 -1.92 -30.81
CA ASN A 158 14.28 -2.40 -32.05
C ASN A 158 12.81 -1.97 -32.24
N ALA A 159 12.05 -1.78 -31.16
CA ALA A 159 10.64 -1.36 -31.22
C ALA A 159 10.21 -0.63 -29.93
N PRO A 160 9.24 0.31 -29.99
CA PRO A 160 8.67 0.91 -28.80
C PRO A 160 7.87 -0.13 -28.00
N LEU A 161 8.10 -0.16 -26.69
CA LEU A 161 7.35 -0.99 -25.73
C LEU A 161 6.70 -0.08 -24.69
N PHE A 162 5.44 -0.33 -24.38
CA PHE A 162 4.70 0.39 -23.35
C PHE A 162 4.66 -0.49 -22.10
N LEU A 163 4.88 0.11 -20.93
CA LEU A 163 4.78 -0.56 -19.64
C LEU A 163 3.72 0.13 -18.78
N ARG A 164 2.99 -0.64 -17.97
CA ARG A 164 2.07 -0.10 -16.96
C ARG A 164 2.15 -0.90 -15.67
N VAL A 165 1.85 -0.22 -14.56
CA VAL A 165 1.56 -0.86 -13.29
C VAL A 165 0.08 -1.22 -13.27
N ALA A 166 -0.23 -2.51 -13.14
CA ALA A 166 -1.58 -3.03 -13.05
C ALA A 166 -1.83 -3.59 -11.64
N VAL A 167 -3.05 -3.39 -11.14
CA VAL A 167 -3.55 -4.00 -9.92
C VAL A 167 -4.67 -4.95 -10.34
N GLU A 168 -4.47 -6.25 -10.20
CA GLU A 168 -5.35 -7.31 -10.75
C GLU A 168 -6.30 -7.92 -9.72
#